data_AF-A0A1G8MN42-F1
#
_entry.id   AF-A0A1G8MN42-F1
#
_cell.length_a   1.000
_cell.length_b   1.000
_cell.length_c   1.000
_cell.angle_alpha   90.00
_cell.angle_beta   90.00
_cell.angle_gamma   90.00
#
_symmetry.space_group_name_H-M   'P 1'
#
loop_
_entity.id
_entity.type
_entity.pdbx_description
1 polymer ?
#
loop_
_entity_poly.entity_id
_entity_poly.type
_entity_poly.pdbx_seq_one_letter_code
_entity_poly.pdbx_strand_id
1 'polypeptide(L)'
;MLRLTLLTAITTCTAVAAFAATEALMTENTTVIDIEVAPEDLARCEMTLQQVAGMPVVTDSGSPMLVDQSADLPSVRCVATEA
;
A
#
# COMPACT_ATOMS: atom_id res chain seq x y z
N MET A 1 -42.06 18.23 20.01
CA MET A 1 -40.61 18.54 20.01
C MET A 1 -39.74 17.28 19.96
N LEU A 2 -40.04 16.23 20.73
CA LEU A 2 -39.30 14.95 20.77
C LEU A 2 -39.10 14.24 19.40
N ARG A 3 -40.08 14.39 18.49
CA ARG A 3 -40.01 13.77 17.15
C ARG A 3 -39.01 14.44 16.21
N LEU A 4 -38.85 15.76 16.33
CA LEU A 4 -37.93 16.54 15.50
C LEU A 4 -36.48 16.30 15.91
N THR A 5 -36.21 16.16 17.21
CA THR A 5 -34.88 15.83 17.75
C THR A 5 -34.45 14.40 17.39
N LEU A 6 -35.40 13.45 17.31
CA LEU A 6 -35.13 12.08 16.90
C LEU A 6 -34.75 11.99 15.41
N LEU A 7 -35.46 12.70 14.54
CA LEU A 7 -35.20 12.72 13.10
C LEU A 7 -33.84 13.34 12.77
N THR A 8 -33.44 14.41 13.45
CA THR A 8 -32.12 15.03 13.26
C THR A 8 -30.98 14.11 13.68
N ALA A 9 -31.14 13.35 14.77
CA ALA A 9 -30.12 12.42 15.25
C ALA A 9 -29.88 11.26 14.27
N ILE A 10 -30.95 10.76 13.63
CA ILE A 10 -30.86 9.69 12.64
C ILE A 10 -30.11 10.17 11.39
N THR A 11 -30.40 11.39 10.91
CA THR A 11 -29.73 11.96 9.73
C THR A 11 -28.25 12.27 9.94
N THR A 12 -27.84 12.62 11.17
CA THR A 12 -26.42 12.86 11.47
C THR A 12 -25.61 11.56 11.52
N CYS A 13 -26.20 10.46 12.00
CA CYS A 13 -25.51 9.17 12.05
C CYS A 13 -25.29 8.57 10.66
N THR A 14 -26.20 8.77 9.72
CA THR A 14 -26.05 8.27 8.34
C THR A 14 -24.95 8.99 7.56
N ALA A 15 -24.71 10.27 7.84
CA ALA A 15 -23.66 11.04 7.16
C ALA A 15 -22.24 10.60 7.60
N VAL A 16 -22.04 10.34 8.90
CA VAL A 16 -20.73 9.91 9.44
C VAL A 16 -20.35 8.52 8.96
N ALA A 17 -21.31 7.59 8.85
CA ALA A 17 -21.05 6.24 8.33
C ALA A 17 -20.63 6.24 6.85
N ALA A 18 -21.19 7.14 6.04
CA ALA A 18 -20.80 7.30 4.63
C ALA A 18 -19.39 7.90 4.48
N PHE A 19 -19.00 8.86 5.34
CA PHE A 19 -17.66 9.44 5.35
C PHE A 19 -16.59 8.43 5.81
N ALA A 20 -16.85 7.67 6.88
CA ALA A 20 -15.92 6.64 7.36
C ALA A 20 -15.70 5.51 6.33
N ALA A 21 -16.75 5.11 5.60
CA ALA A 21 -16.62 4.14 4.51
C ALA A 21 -15.85 4.70 3.31
N THR A 22 -15.94 6.02 3.06
CA THR A 22 -15.19 6.66 1.98
C THR A 22 -13.71 6.77 2.33
N GLU A 23 -13.35 7.06 3.58
CA GLU A 23 -11.94 7.07 4.02
C GLU A 23 -11.29 5.68 3.95
N ALA A 24 -12.04 4.62 4.29
CA ALA A 24 -11.57 3.24 4.14
C ALA A 24 -11.36 2.81 2.67
N LEU A 25 -12.05 3.44 1.72
CA LEU A 25 -11.92 3.20 0.27
C LEU A 25 -10.93 4.15 -0.41
N MET A 26 -10.59 5.28 0.23
CA MET A 26 -9.65 6.30 -0.28
C MET A 26 -8.22 6.12 0.22
N THR A 27 -7.99 5.18 1.12
CA THR A 27 -6.64 4.67 1.35
C THR A 27 -6.20 3.95 0.09
N GLU A 28 -5.57 4.69 -0.83
CA GLU A 28 -4.62 4.17 -1.81
C GLU A 28 -3.48 3.54 -1.02
N ASN A 29 -3.70 2.33 -0.50
CA ASN A 29 -2.64 1.51 0.03
C ASN A 29 -1.81 1.08 -1.16
N THR A 30 -0.85 1.91 -1.57
CA THR A 30 0.32 1.44 -2.33
C THR A 30 0.82 0.22 -1.58
N THR A 31 0.58 -0.96 -2.14
CA THR A 31 0.83 -2.20 -1.43
C THR A 31 2.34 -2.30 -1.25
N VAL A 32 2.81 -2.28 0.00
CA VAL A 32 4.23 -2.46 0.32
C VAL A 32 4.45 -3.91 0.73
N ILE A 33 5.34 -4.60 0.02
CA ILE A 33 5.78 -5.95 0.35
C ILE A 33 7.03 -5.83 1.22
N ASP A 34 6.92 -6.26 2.48
CA ASP A 34 8.05 -6.29 3.41
C ASP A 34 8.80 -7.62 3.29
N ILE A 35 10.13 -7.53 3.14
CA ILE A 35 11.06 -8.66 3.17
C ILE A 35 11.70 -8.67 4.56
N GLU A 36 11.31 -9.64 5.37
CA GLU A 36 11.88 -9.86 6.69
C GLU A 36 13.27 -10.48 6.59
N VAL A 37 14.26 -9.82 7.18
CA VAL A 37 15.66 -10.27 7.21
C VAL A 37 16.24 -10.16 8.62
N ALA A 38 17.31 -10.91 8.88
CA ALA A 38 18.09 -10.73 10.10
C ALA A 38 18.70 -9.30 10.14
N PRO A 39 18.88 -8.69 11.33
CA PRO A 39 19.40 -7.33 11.45
C PRO A 39 20.73 -7.09 10.72
N GLU A 40 21.63 -8.08 10.73
CA GLU A 40 22.92 -8.03 10.05
C GLU A 40 22.84 -8.00 8.51
N ASP A 41 21.71 -8.42 7.94
CA ASP A 41 21.51 -8.53 6.50
C ASP A 41 20.70 -7.36 5.92
N LEU A 42 20.15 -6.47 6.76
CA LEU A 42 19.31 -5.34 6.33
C LEU A 42 20.01 -4.47 5.28
N ALA A 43 21.24 -4.05 5.55
CA ALA A 43 22.01 -3.21 4.63
C ALA A 43 22.32 -3.91 3.29
N ARG A 44 22.54 -5.24 3.33
CA ARG A 44 22.76 -6.03 2.11
C ARG A 44 21.48 -6.11 1.29
N CYS A 45 20.35 -6.35 1.95
CA CYS A 45 19.03 -6.42 1.31
C CYS A 45 18.68 -5.10 0.61
N GLU A 46 18.84 -3.96 1.30
CA GLU A 46 18.57 -2.63 0.71
C GLU A 46 19.47 -2.34 -0.50
N MET A 47 20.77 -2.67 -0.41
CA MET A 47 21.70 -2.52 -1.52
C MET A 47 21.29 -3.40 -2.73
N THR A 48 20.85 -4.63 -2.48
CA THR A 48 20.38 -5.51 -3.55
C THR A 48 19.11 -4.97 -4.21
N LEU A 49 18.15 -4.45 -3.43
CA LEU A 49 16.94 -3.84 -4.00
C LEU A 49 17.27 -2.64 -4.88
N GLN A 50 18.22 -1.79 -4.50
CA GLN A 50 18.67 -0.67 -5.33
C GLN A 50 19.28 -1.12 -6.65
N GLN A 51 20.06 -2.21 -6.63
CA GLN A 51 20.63 -2.78 -7.86
C GLN A 51 19.53 -3.32 -8.78
N VAL A 52 18.58 -4.07 -8.23
CA VAL A 52 17.46 -4.65 -8.98
C VAL A 52 16.57 -3.57 -9.59
N ALA A 53 16.33 -2.45 -8.88
CA ALA A 53 15.55 -1.32 -9.39
C ALA A 53 16.17 -0.69 -10.66
N GLY A 54 17.48 -0.83 -10.87
CA GLY A 54 18.17 -0.37 -12.08
C GLY A 54 18.21 -1.40 -13.21
N MET A 55 17.70 -2.62 -13.02
CA MET A 55 17.74 -3.67 -14.02
C MET A 55 16.58 -3.54 -15.02
N PRO A 56 16.80 -3.85 -16.31
CA PRO A 56 15.72 -3.88 -17.29
C PRO A 56 14.76 -5.01 -16.97
N VAL A 57 13.46 -4.71 -16.99
CA VAL A 57 12.43 -5.73 -16.84
C VAL A 57 12.31 -6.51 -18.15
N VAL A 58 12.32 -7.83 -18.05
CA VAL A 58 12.23 -8.75 -19.18
C VAL A 58 11.16 -9.81 -18.91
N THR A 59 10.59 -10.37 -19.97
CA THR A 59 9.72 -11.56 -19.89
C THR A 59 10.53 -12.83 -19.59
N ASP A 60 9.84 -13.93 -19.28
CA ASP A 60 10.49 -15.25 -19.11
C ASP A 60 11.23 -15.72 -20.37
N SER A 61 10.82 -15.24 -21.54
CA SER A 61 11.50 -15.47 -22.83
C SER A 61 12.69 -14.53 -23.07
N GLY A 62 13.03 -13.66 -22.12
CA GLY A 62 14.14 -12.70 -22.18
C GLY A 62 13.87 -11.45 -23.03
N SER A 63 12.62 -11.20 -23.42
CA SER A 63 12.27 -10.02 -24.22
C SER A 63 12.08 -8.79 -23.32
N PRO A 64 12.63 -7.61 -23.64
CA PRO A 64 12.44 -6.39 -22.84
C PRO A 64 10.97 -6.02 -22.71
N MET A 65 10.56 -5.64 -21.50
CA MET A 65 9.22 -5.17 -21.18
C MET A 65 9.26 -3.71 -20.78
N LEU A 66 8.40 -2.90 -21.40
CA LEU A 66 8.20 -1.51 -20.99
C LEU A 66 7.23 -1.51 -19.81
N VAL A 67 7.76 -1.29 -18.62
CA VAL A 67 6.94 -1.13 -17.41
C VAL A 67 6.61 0.35 -17.28
N ASP A 68 5.31 0.66 -17.28
CA ASP A 68 4.85 1.99 -16.94
C ASP A 68 5.11 2.21 -15.45
N GLN A 69 5.90 3.23 -15.10
CA GLN A 69 6.14 3.61 -13.70
C GLN A 69 4.87 4.15 -13.01
N SER A 70 3.83 4.45 -13.80
CA SER A 70 2.50 4.82 -13.34
C SER A 70 1.60 3.62 -13.05
N ALA A 71 2.05 2.41 -13.41
CA ALA A 71 1.33 1.19 -13.05
C ALA A 71 1.36 1.03 -11.53
N ASP A 72 0.22 0.69 -10.96
CA ASP A 72 0.00 0.51 -9.52
C ASP A 72 0.69 -0.78 -9.03
N LEU A 73 2.01 -0.80 -9.13
CA LEU A 73 2.87 -1.89 -8.75
C LEU A 73 3.21 -1.77 -7.27
N PRO A 74 3.23 -2.90 -6.54
CA PRO A 74 3.60 -2.88 -5.15
C PRO A 74 5.07 -2.44 -4.99
N SER A 75 5.32 -1.62 -3.97
CA SER A 75 6.68 -1.28 -3.54
C SER A 75 7.25 -2.39 -2.68
N VAL A 76 8.58 -2.55 -2.66
CA VAL A 76 9.25 -3.58 -1.85
C VAL A 76 10.24 -2.91 -0.89
N ARG A 77 10.28 -3.36 0.36
CA ARG A 77 11.21 -2.88 1.40
C ARG A 77 11.76 -4.03 2.21
N CYS A 78 12.99 -3.89 2.71
CA CYS A 78 13.57 -4.79 3.69
C CYS A 78 13.26 -4.30 5.12
N VAL A 79 12.90 -5.22 6.02
CA VAL A 79 12.68 -4.93 7.44
C VAL A 79 13.49 -5.91 8.29
N ALA A 80 14.18 -5.39 9.30
CA ALA A 80 14.89 -6.23 10.25
C ALA A 80 13.89 -6.80 11.27
N THR A 81 13.91 -8.12 11.45
CA THR A 81 13.12 -8.80 12.47
C THR A 81 14.01 -9.69 13.33
N GLU A 82 13.71 -9.75 14.62
CA GLU A 82 14.42 -10.60 15.57
C GLU A 82 13.63 -11.90 15.63
N ALA A 83 14.07 -12.89 14.84
CA ALA A 83 13.42 -14.21 14.74
C ALA A 83 13.46 -14.97 16.07
#